data_AF-A0A924NIT6-F1
#
_entry.id   AF-A0A924NIT6-F1
#
_cell.length_a   1.000
_cell.length_b   1.000
_cell.length_c   1.000
_cell.angle_alpha   90.00
_cell.angle_beta   90.00
_cell.angle_gamma   90.00
#
_symmetry.space_group_name_H-M   'P 1'
#
loop_
_entity.id
_entity.type
_entity.pdbx_description
1 polymer ?
#
loop_
_entity_poly.entity_id
_entity_poly.type
_entity_poly.pdbx_seq_one_letter_code
_entity_poly.pdbx_strand_id
1 'polypeptide(L)'
;MSDQLVSDQLSSGREHEPRSRRPAVVLAVVLALGGAAELGERHREQIALLSCVRSAEADAAYTDRRVRATASYVGSGLGPSTPVQVRDSLEQVLARTARDGLAPAVRARQRCERQRVMPWHGSLRTAHSRYVVLLEDREASLTRGAVAPVDLPARKAALSALVTALPGSRAQLGRLLSP
;
A
#
# COMPACT_ATOMS: atom_id res chain seq x y z
N MET A 1 77.28 43.05 -35.99
CA MET A 1 76.78 42.52 -34.71
C MET A 1 75.28 42.51 -34.82
N SER A 2 74.80 41.36 -35.28
CA SER A 2 73.41 41.01 -35.52
C SER A 2 72.81 40.40 -34.25
N ASP A 3 71.49 40.24 -34.25
CA ASP A 3 70.68 39.44 -33.33
C ASP A 3 69.99 40.18 -32.18
N GLN A 4 69.06 41.06 -32.54
CA GLN A 4 67.80 41.22 -31.81
C GLN A 4 66.68 40.66 -32.69
N LEU A 5 66.53 39.33 -32.67
CA LEU A 5 65.34 38.65 -33.17
C LEU A 5 64.58 38.06 -31.98
N VAL A 6 63.50 38.76 -31.64
CA VAL A 6 62.17 38.17 -31.51
C VAL A 6 62.14 36.77 -30.87
N SER A 7 61.95 36.75 -29.55
CA SER A 7 61.26 35.65 -28.86
C SER A 7 60.24 36.24 -27.89
N ASP A 8 59.45 37.16 -28.43
CA ASP A 8 58.08 37.36 -27.99
C ASP A 8 57.20 36.30 -28.66
N GLN A 9 56.20 35.82 -27.93
CA GLN A 9 55.11 34.94 -28.36
C GLN A 9 55.35 33.43 -28.37
N LEU A 10 55.36 32.81 -27.17
CA LEU A 10 54.63 31.56 -26.94
C LEU A 10 54.02 31.56 -25.52
N SER A 11 53.23 32.57 -25.19
CA SER A 11 52.22 32.47 -24.13
C SER A 11 50.86 32.27 -24.79
N SER A 12 50.64 31.08 -25.36
CA SER A 12 49.36 30.73 -25.97
C SER A 12 48.36 30.41 -24.87
N GLY A 13 47.27 31.17 -24.86
CA GLY A 13 46.27 31.19 -23.82
C GLY A 13 45.59 29.86 -23.50
N ARG A 14 45.15 29.79 -22.24
CA ARG A 14 43.75 29.51 -21.95
C ARG A 14 43.30 30.54 -20.94
N GLU A 15 42.95 31.73 -21.43
CA GLU A 15 42.00 32.57 -20.70
C GLU A 15 40.75 31.72 -20.51
N HIS A 16 40.61 31.16 -19.31
CA HIS A 16 39.35 30.59 -18.88
C HIS A 16 38.40 31.78 -18.78
N GLU A 17 37.61 31.99 -19.83
CA GLU A 17 36.37 32.75 -19.74
C GLU A 17 35.69 32.31 -18.43
N PRO A 18 35.34 33.25 -17.53
CA PRO A 18 34.65 32.90 -16.29
C PRO A 18 33.27 32.37 -16.67
N ARG A 19 33.20 31.05 -16.87
CA ARG A 19 31.98 30.32 -17.23
C ARG A 19 30.98 30.63 -16.13
N SER A 20 29.99 31.45 -16.47
CA SER A 20 28.90 31.85 -15.58
C SER A 20 28.41 30.62 -14.82
N ARG A 21 28.62 30.59 -13.49
CA ARG A 21 28.14 29.50 -12.62
C ARG A 21 26.63 29.55 -12.43
N ARG A 22 25.97 30.61 -12.90
CA ARG A 22 24.51 30.83 -12.78
C ARG A 22 23.69 29.65 -13.32
N PRO A 23 23.91 29.12 -14.54
CA PRO A 23 23.20 27.92 -15.01
C PRO A 23 23.36 26.71 -14.10
N ALA A 24 24.56 26.47 -13.55
CA ALA A 24 24.81 25.35 -12.64
C ALA A 24 24.08 25.52 -11.31
N VAL A 25 24.06 26.73 -10.76
CA VAL A 25 23.32 27.06 -9.52
C VAL A 25 21.81 26.92 -9.73
N VAL A 26 21.27 27.46 -10.82
CA VAL A 26 19.83 27.33 -11.15
C VAL A 26 19.45 25.86 -11.30
N LEU A 27 20.25 25.07 -12.03
CA LEU A 27 20.01 23.63 -12.17
C LEU A 27 20.04 22.91 -10.81
N ALA A 28 21.03 23.20 -9.97
CA ALA A 28 21.12 22.61 -8.64
C ALA A 28 19.90 22.96 -7.76
N VAL A 29 19.41 24.20 -7.80
CA VAL A 29 18.21 24.62 -7.07
C VAL A 29 16.96 23.91 -7.59
N VAL A 30 16.79 23.81 -8.91
CA VAL A 30 15.66 23.08 -9.52
C VAL A 30 15.69 21.60 -9.14
N LEU A 31 16.86 20.95 -9.16
CA LEU A 31 17.01 19.56 -8.74
C LEU A 31 16.73 19.40 -7.24
N ALA A 32 17.19 20.31 -6.39
CA ALA A 32 16.94 20.29 -4.96
C ALA A 32 15.45 20.46 -4.63
N LEU A 33 14.78 21.42 -5.26
CA LEU A 33 13.34 21.64 -5.08
C LEU A 33 12.52 20.46 -5.63
N GLY A 34 12.89 19.93 -6.79
CA GLY A 34 12.27 18.74 -7.37
C GLY A 34 12.41 17.51 -6.46
N GLY A 35 13.60 17.29 -5.90
CA GLY A 35 13.85 16.22 -4.94
C GLY A 35 13.06 16.37 -3.64
N ALA A 36 12.95 17.59 -3.11
CA ALA A 36 12.15 17.87 -1.92
C ALA A 36 10.64 17.66 -2.16
N ALA A 37 10.13 18.09 -3.32
CA ALA A 37 8.75 17.86 -3.73
C ALA A 37 8.44 16.37 -3.87
N GLU A 38 9.33 15.60 -4.51
CA GLU A 38 9.21 14.15 -4.67
C GLU A 38 9.16 13.43 -3.32
N LEU A 39 10.05 13.78 -2.38
CA LEU A 39 10.02 13.23 -1.03
C LEU A 39 8.71 13.55 -0.30
N GLY A 40 8.19 14.77 -0.47
CA GLY A 40 6.93 15.22 0.10
C GLY A 40 5.71 14.47 -0.46
N GLU A 41 5.62 14.30 -1.77
CA GLU A 41 4.56 13.53 -2.42
C GLU A 41 4.62 12.07 -1.98
N ARG A 42 5.82 11.47 -2.05
CA ARG A 42 6.00 10.08 -1.61
C ARG A 42 5.58 9.90 -0.15
N HIS A 43 5.93 10.81 0.75
CA HIS A 43 5.51 10.72 2.15
C HIS A 43 3.98 10.79 2.32
N ARG A 44 3.30 11.67 1.59
CA ARG A 44 1.84 11.78 1.62
C ARG A 44 1.16 10.50 1.14
N GLU A 45 1.64 9.90 0.05
CA GLU A 45 1.14 8.62 -0.45
C GLU A 45 1.32 7.49 0.58
N GLN A 46 2.48 7.43 1.23
CA GLN A 46 2.76 6.43 2.25
C GLN A 46 1.78 6.55 3.42
N ILE A 47 1.55 7.76 3.95
CA ILE A 47 0.59 8.00 5.02
C ILE A 47 -0.82 7.58 4.60
N ALA A 48 -1.22 7.97 3.40
CA ALA A 48 -2.56 7.71 2.89
C ALA A 48 -2.82 6.20 2.72
N LEU A 49 -1.84 5.46 2.19
CA LEU A 49 -1.90 3.99 2.08
C LEU A 49 -1.88 3.29 3.44
N LEU A 50 -1.06 3.75 4.38
CA LEU A 50 -1.06 3.16 5.73
C LEU A 50 -2.39 3.36 6.44
N SER A 51 -2.98 4.54 6.28
CA SER A 51 -4.29 4.86 6.84
C SER A 51 -5.37 3.93 6.27
N CYS A 52 -5.39 3.75 4.94
CA CYS A 52 -6.38 2.89 4.30
C CYS A 52 -6.22 1.42 4.71
N VAL A 53 -4.99 0.89 4.73
CA VAL A 53 -4.67 -0.48 5.16
C VAL A 53 -5.11 -0.72 6.60
N ARG A 54 -4.74 0.17 7.53
CA ARG A 54 -5.11 0.03 8.95
C ARG A 54 -6.62 0.00 9.16
N SER A 55 -7.34 0.92 8.50
CA SER A 55 -8.79 0.95 8.60
C SER A 55 -9.42 -0.31 8.01
N ALA A 56 -8.92 -0.79 6.87
CA ALA A 56 -9.42 -2.00 6.22
C ALA A 56 -9.17 -3.25 7.07
N GLU A 57 -7.98 -3.41 7.63
CA GLU A 57 -7.66 -4.54 8.53
C GLU A 57 -8.48 -4.50 9.82
N ALA A 58 -8.77 -3.31 10.37
CA ALA A 58 -9.63 -3.18 11.55
C ALA A 58 -11.08 -3.62 11.25
N ASP A 59 -11.64 -3.17 10.12
CA ASP A 59 -12.98 -3.56 9.66
C ASP A 59 -13.05 -5.08 9.39
N ALA A 60 -12.00 -5.64 8.78
CA ALA A 60 -11.87 -7.08 8.53
C ALA A 60 -11.81 -7.86 9.86
N ALA A 61 -10.94 -7.46 10.79
CA ALA A 61 -10.79 -8.12 12.09
C ALA A 61 -12.07 -8.05 12.93
N TYR A 62 -12.82 -6.96 12.87
CA TYR A 62 -14.13 -6.87 13.51
C TYR A 62 -15.12 -7.87 12.91
N THR A 63 -15.24 -7.89 11.58
CA THR A 63 -16.11 -8.82 10.85
C THR A 63 -15.76 -10.27 11.16
N ASP A 64 -14.47 -10.62 11.10
CA ASP A 64 -14.00 -11.98 11.34
C ASP A 64 -14.24 -12.44 12.79
N ARG A 65 -14.10 -11.53 13.77
CA ARG A 65 -14.43 -11.84 15.17
C ARG A 65 -15.92 -12.07 15.35
N ARG A 66 -16.77 -11.27 14.71
CA ARG A 66 -18.23 -11.41 14.79
C ARG A 66 -18.68 -12.72 14.15
N VAL A 67 -18.17 -13.05 12.97
CA VAL A 67 -18.45 -14.32 12.29
C VAL A 67 -17.99 -15.52 13.13
N ARG A 68 -16.78 -15.47 13.69
CA ARG A 68 -16.26 -16.53 14.59
C ARG A 68 -17.10 -16.68 15.85
N ALA A 69 -17.52 -15.57 16.47
CA ALA A 69 -18.38 -15.60 17.65
C ALA A 69 -19.75 -16.22 17.32
N THR A 70 -20.35 -15.86 16.18
CA THR A 70 -21.59 -16.49 15.70
C THR A 70 -21.39 -17.97 15.41
N ALA A 71 -20.30 -18.36 14.72
CA ALA A 71 -19.98 -19.76 14.46
C ALA A 71 -19.83 -20.57 15.75
N SER A 72 -19.15 -20.01 16.76
CA SER A 72 -19.01 -20.63 18.08
C SER A 72 -20.35 -20.76 18.81
N TYR A 73 -21.24 -19.79 18.66
CA TYR A 73 -22.58 -19.81 19.28
C TYR A 73 -23.47 -20.88 18.64
N VAL A 74 -23.48 -20.99 17.31
CA VAL A 74 -24.33 -21.95 16.59
C VAL A 74 -23.73 -23.36 16.52
N GLY A 75 -22.42 -23.51 16.77
CA GLY A 75 -21.67 -24.75 16.50
C GLY A 75 -22.22 -26.00 17.19
N SER A 76 -22.76 -25.88 18.40
CA SER A 76 -23.40 -27.00 19.11
C SER A 76 -24.71 -27.48 18.45
N GLY A 77 -25.38 -26.61 17.70
CA GLY A 77 -26.61 -26.90 16.97
C GLY A 77 -26.40 -27.32 15.51
N LEU A 78 -25.16 -27.44 15.04
CA LEU A 78 -24.85 -27.91 13.68
C LEU A 78 -24.53 -29.42 13.64
N GLY A 79 -24.78 -30.14 14.72
CA GLY A 79 -24.52 -31.57 14.81
C GLY A 79 -25.47 -32.44 13.96
N PRO A 80 -25.09 -33.70 13.67
CA PRO A 80 -25.92 -34.61 12.88
C PRO A 80 -27.24 -34.99 13.57
N SER A 81 -27.32 -34.87 14.90
CA SER A 81 -28.52 -35.11 15.71
C SER A 81 -29.51 -33.94 15.73
N THR A 82 -29.13 -32.76 15.23
CA THR A 82 -30.02 -31.60 15.18
C THR A 82 -30.97 -31.70 13.97
N PRO A 83 -32.28 -31.40 14.12
CA PRO A 83 -33.22 -31.39 13.00
C PRO A 83 -32.73 -30.50 11.85
N VAL A 84 -32.94 -30.97 10.60
CA VAL A 84 -32.46 -30.29 9.38
C VAL A 84 -32.88 -28.82 9.36
N GLN A 85 -34.16 -28.54 9.64
CA GLN A 85 -34.71 -27.18 9.66
C GLN A 85 -34.00 -26.23 10.64
N VAL A 86 -33.56 -26.77 11.79
CA VAL A 86 -32.81 -26.01 12.80
C VAL A 86 -31.40 -25.74 12.30
N ARG A 87 -30.73 -26.74 11.70
CA ARG A 87 -29.40 -26.54 11.09
C ARG A 87 -29.44 -25.50 9.99
N ASP A 88 -30.40 -25.60 9.08
CA ASP A 88 -30.60 -24.63 7.99
C ASP A 88 -30.79 -23.21 8.54
N SER A 89 -31.57 -23.07 9.62
CA SER A 89 -31.78 -21.77 10.28
C SER A 89 -30.49 -21.23 10.91
N LEU A 90 -29.69 -22.08 11.54
CA LEU A 90 -28.40 -21.71 12.13
C LEU A 90 -27.35 -21.34 11.07
N GLU A 91 -27.32 -22.06 9.96
CA GLU A 91 -26.50 -21.74 8.79
C GLU A 91 -26.91 -20.39 8.18
N GLN A 92 -28.21 -20.11 8.10
CA GLN A 92 -28.71 -18.80 7.65
C GLN A 92 -28.30 -17.65 8.58
N VAL A 93 -28.28 -17.86 9.90
CA VAL A 93 -27.77 -16.87 10.86
C VAL A 93 -26.30 -16.58 10.60
N LEU A 94 -25.49 -17.61 10.39
CA LEU A 94 -24.07 -17.47 10.09
C LEU A 94 -23.83 -16.74 8.76
N ALA A 95 -24.56 -17.13 7.70
CA ALA A 95 -24.48 -16.48 6.40
C ALA A 95 -24.90 -15.01 6.46
N ARG A 96 -25.93 -14.67 7.25
CA ARG A 96 -26.36 -13.28 7.46
C ARG A 96 -25.28 -12.47 8.17
N THR A 97 -24.67 -13.01 9.22
CA THR A 97 -23.55 -12.34 9.92
C THR A 97 -22.38 -12.08 8.98
N ALA A 98 -22.05 -13.01 8.08
CA ALA A 98 -21.02 -12.80 7.06
C ALA A 98 -21.41 -11.65 6.10
N ARG A 99 -22.65 -11.64 5.60
CA ARG A 99 -23.16 -10.57 4.71
C ARG A 99 -23.20 -9.19 5.37
N ASP A 100 -23.42 -9.09 6.67
CA ASP A 100 -23.33 -7.82 7.40
C ASP A 100 -21.92 -7.18 7.28
N GLY A 101 -20.89 -7.99 7.03
CA GLY A 101 -19.53 -7.55 6.76
C GLY A 101 -19.30 -6.96 5.36
N LEU A 102 -20.25 -7.12 4.43
CA LEU A 102 -20.09 -6.70 3.03
C LEU A 102 -19.97 -5.18 2.89
N ALA A 103 -20.86 -4.41 3.52
CA ALA A 103 -20.84 -2.96 3.40
C ALA A 103 -19.53 -2.33 3.95
N PRO A 104 -18.99 -2.74 5.11
CA PRO A 104 -17.64 -2.36 5.53
C PRO A 104 -16.55 -2.74 4.53
N ALA A 105 -16.57 -3.96 3.96
CA ALA A 105 -15.57 -4.42 2.99
C ALA A 105 -15.57 -3.57 1.71
N VAL A 106 -16.75 -3.28 1.16
CA VAL A 106 -16.93 -2.39 -0.01
C VAL A 106 -16.36 -1.00 0.29
N ARG A 107 -16.69 -0.42 1.45
CA ARG A 107 -16.16 0.89 1.85
C ARG A 107 -14.64 0.86 2.02
N ALA A 108 -14.09 -0.21 2.59
CA ALA A 108 -12.65 -0.38 2.74
C ALA A 108 -11.95 -0.42 1.37
N ARG A 109 -12.46 -1.22 0.43
CA ARG A 109 -11.95 -1.28 -0.94
C ARG A 109 -11.98 0.09 -1.61
N GLN A 110 -13.15 0.75 -1.64
CA GLN A 110 -13.30 2.06 -2.27
C GLN A 110 -12.37 3.13 -1.66
N ARG A 111 -12.17 3.12 -0.34
CA ARG A 111 -11.21 4.02 0.32
C ARG A 111 -9.78 3.75 -0.13
N CYS A 112 -9.40 2.48 -0.29
CA CYS A 112 -8.06 2.11 -0.76
C CYS A 112 -7.88 2.45 -2.24
N GLU A 113 -8.86 2.17 -3.10
CA GLU A 113 -8.80 2.47 -4.55
C GLU A 113 -8.64 3.96 -4.85
N ARG A 114 -9.25 4.83 -4.04
CA ARG A 114 -9.13 6.29 -4.19
C ARG A 114 -7.75 6.83 -3.86
N GLN A 115 -6.87 6.04 -3.23
CA GLN A 115 -5.51 6.47 -2.95
C GLN A 115 -4.73 6.59 -4.26
N ARG A 116 -4.25 7.79 -4.56
CA ARG A 116 -3.44 8.05 -5.73
C ARG A 116 -2.00 7.68 -5.42
N VAL A 117 -1.40 6.91 -6.32
CA VAL A 117 0.03 6.59 -6.29
C VAL A 117 0.62 7.00 -7.64
N MET A 118 1.65 7.83 -7.60
CA MET A 118 2.29 8.37 -8.80
C MET A 118 2.81 7.25 -9.70
N PRO A 119 2.74 7.42 -11.05
CA PRO A 119 3.12 6.39 -12.00
C PRO A 119 4.54 5.84 -11.84
N TRP A 120 5.48 6.68 -11.41
CA TRP A 120 6.90 6.35 -11.23
C TRP A 120 7.23 5.67 -9.89
N HIS A 121 6.29 5.63 -8.94
CA HIS A 121 6.44 4.88 -7.68
C HIS A 121 6.07 3.39 -7.85
N GLY A 122 6.76 2.70 -8.75
CA GLY A 122 6.38 1.35 -9.21
C GLY A 122 6.18 0.30 -8.10
N SER A 123 7.06 0.27 -7.09
CA SER A 123 6.91 -0.67 -5.96
C SER A 123 5.67 -0.38 -5.11
N LEU A 124 5.37 0.91 -4.89
CA LEU A 124 4.21 1.34 -4.12
C LEU A 124 2.91 1.08 -4.87
N ARG A 125 2.90 1.32 -6.18
CA ARG A 125 1.77 0.97 -7.06
C ARG A 125 1.48 -0.52 -7.04
N THR A 126 2.52 -1.34 -7.16
CA THR A 126 2.39 -2.80 -7.13
C THR A 126 1.86 -3.29 -5.79
N ALA A 127 2.34 -2.73 -4.67
CA ALA A 127 1.86 -3.07 -3.35
C ALA A 127 0.40 -2.65 -3.14
N HIS A 128 0.05 -1.45 -3.58
CA HIS A 128 -1.32 -0.92 -3.54
C HIS A 128 -2.28 -1.77 -4.35
N SER A 129 -1.95 -2.09 -5.60
CA SER A 129 -2.82 -2.90 -6.47
C SER A 129 -3.05 -4.31 -5.90
N ARG A 130 -2.01 -4.96 -5.35
CA ARG A 130 -2.15 -6.25 -4.67
C ARG A 130 -3.07 -6.18 -3.46
N TYR A 131 -3.01 -5.08 -2.71
CA TYR A 131 -3.88 -4.90 -1.56
C TYR A 131 -5.33 -4.63 -1.97
N VAL A 132 -5.56 -3.87 -3.04
CA VAL A 132 -6.93 -3.68 -3.59
C VAL A 132 -7.52 -5.01 -4.05
N VAL A 133 -6.77 -5.84 -4.80
CA VAL A 133 -7.23 -7.17 -5.23
C VAL A 133 -7.59 -8.05 -4.03
N LEU A 134 -6.80 -8.03 -2.95
CA LEU A 134 -7.14 -8.74 -1.72
C LEU A 134 -8.50 -8.30 -1.14
N LEU A 135 -8.82 -7.00 -1.20
CA LEU A 135 -10.10 -6.48 -0.71
C LEU A 135 -11.27 -6.86 -1.64
N GLU A 136 -11.05 -6.90 -2.95
CA GLU A 136 -12.00 -7.41 -3.94
C GLU A 136 -12.32 -8.89 -3.70
N ASP A 137 -11.29 -9.72 -3.50
CA ASP A 137 -11.46 -11.14 -3.20
C ASP A 137 -12.27 -11.36 -1.91
N ARG A 138 -12.02 -10.52 -0.88
CA ARG A 138 -12.79 -10.55 0.36
C ARG A 138 -14.24 -10.13 0.13
N GLU A 139 -14.49 -9.07 -0.63
CA GLU A 139 -15.85 -8.63 -0.99
C GLU A 139 -16.62 -9.75 -1.73
N ALA A 140 -15.98 -10.40 -2.70
CA ALA A 140 -16.55 -11.53 -3.42
C ALA A 140 -16.83 -12.73 -2.50
N SER A 141 -15.94 -13.02 -1.55
CA SER A 141 -16.13 -14.05 -0.53
C SER A 141 -17.37 -13.79 0.33
N LEU A 142 -17.50 -12.57 0.87
CA LEU A 142 -18.64 -12.17 1.70
C LEU A 142 -19.95 -12.15 0.91
N THR A 143 -19.92 -11.77 -0.37
CA THR A 143 -21.09 -11.81 -1.26
C THR A 143 -21.63 -13.23 -1.44
N ARG A 144 -20.74 -14.22 -1.56
CA ARG A 144 -21.11 -15.64 -1.60
C ARG A 144 -21.60 -16.18 -0.25
N GLY A 145 -21.59 -15.36 0.81
CA GLY A 145 -21.90 -15.80 2.17
C GLY A 145 -20.84 -16.74 2.74
N ALA A 146 -19.63 -16.75 2.16
CA ALA A 146 -18.56 -17.61 2.64
C ALA A 146 -18.12 -17.12 4.03
N VAL A 147 -18.14 -18.05 4.97
CA VAL A 147 -17.67 -17.89 6.34
C VAL A 147 -16.14 -18.08 6.40
N ALA A 148 -15.53 -18.46 5.27
CA ALA A 148 -14.12 -18.75 5.19
C ALA A 148 -13.29 -17.49 5.54
N PRO A 149 -12.26 -17.63 6.40
CA PRO A 149 -11.33 -16.54 6.65
C PRO A 149 -10.67 -16.09 5.35
N VAL A 150 -10.18 -14.85 5.33
CA VAL A 150 -9.36 -14.32 4.22
C VAL A 150 -8.26 -15.34 3.90
N ASP A 151 -8.00 -15.54 2.61
CA ASP A 151 -6.85 -16.30 2.13
C ASP A 151 -5.58 -15.75 2.81
N LEU A 152 -5.09 -16.47 3.82
CA LEU A 152 -3.96 -16.06 4.66
C LEU A 152 -2.67 -15.92 3.84
N PRO A 153 -2.34 -16.84 2.92
CA PRO A 153 -1.28 -16.63 1.93
C PRO A 153 -1.42 -15.32 1.14
N ALA A 154 -2.58 -15.06 0.53
CA ALA A 154 -2.80 -13.84 -0.26
C ALA A 154 -2.66 -12.57 0.59
N ARG A 155 -3.25 -12.57 1.79
CA ARG A 155 -3.15 -11.48 2.77
C ARG A 155 -1.69 -11.22 3.17
N LYS A 156 -0.95 -12.27 3.52
CA LYS A 156 0.47 -12.16 3.90
C LYS A 156 1.31 -11.62 2.75
N ALA A 157 1.05 -12.07 1.51
CA ALA A 157 1.76 -11.59 0.33
C ALA A 157 1.49 -10.09 0.06
N ALA A 158 0.24 -9.65 0.16
CA ALA A 158 -0.14 -8.24 -0.02
C ALA A 158 0.48 -7.34 1.06
N LEU A 159 0.36 -7.72 2.34
CA LEU A 159 0.95 -6.97 3.46
C LEU A 159 2.48 -6.95 3.40
N SER A 160 3.12 -8.04 2.96
CA SER A 160 4.58 -8.10 2.78
C SER A 160 5.05 -7.20 1.63
N ALA A 161 4.28 -7.11 0.53
CA ALA A 161 4.56 -6.15 -0.53
C ALA A 161 4.47 -4.71 -0.02
N LEU A 162 3.49 -4.39 0.81
CA LEU A 162 3.35 -3.08 1.45
C LEU A 162 4.53 -2.78 2.40
N VAL A 163 4.94 -3.73 3.24
CA VAL A 163 6.11 -3.59 4.12
C VAL A 163 7.39 -3.31 3.32
N THR A 164 7.54 -3.94 2.16
CA THR A 164 8.70 -3.75 1.28
C THR A 164 8.68 -2.38 0.60
N ALA A 165 7.49 -1.92 0.17
CA ALA A 165 7.32 -0.61 -0.45
C ALA A 165 7.35 0.57 0.55
N LEU A 166 7.09 0.30 1.83
CA LEU A 166 6.95 1.26 2.92
C LEU A 166 7.96 0.99 4.05
N PRO A 167 9.27 1.22 3.82
CA PRO A 167 10.31 0.82 4.78
C PRO A 167 10.17 1.49 6.16
N GLY A 168 9.70 2.75 6.20
CA GLY A 168 9.42 3.48 7.45
C GLY A 168 8.22 2.93 8.25
N SER A 169 7.46 2.00 7.67
CA SER A 169 6.20 1.51 8.22
C SER A 169 6.26 0.06 8.69
N ARG A 170 7.46 -0.55 8.67
CA ARG A 170 7.69 -1.93 9.12
C ARG A 170 7.11 -2.23 10.49
N ALA A 171 7.32 -1.37 11.48
CA ALA A 171 6.81 -1.59 12.84
C ALA A 171 5.27 -1.52 12.91
N GLN A 172 4.64 -0.76 12.00
CA GLN A 172 3.19 -0.58 11.98
C GLN A 172 2.50 -1.71 11.24
N LEU A 173 3.00 -2.07 10.05
CA LEU A 173 2.48 -3.13 9.21
C LEU A 173 2.90 -4.52 9.70
N GLY A 174 4.05 -4.64 10.35
CA GLY A 174 4.53 -5.88 10.95
C GLY A 174 3.57 -6.43 12.01
N ARG A 175 2.92 -5.56 12.79
CA ARG A 175 1.87 -5.98 13.75
C ARG A 175 0.65 -6.59 13.07
N LEU A 176 0.38 -6.24 11.82
CA LEU A 176 -0.74 -6.79 11.05
C LEU A 176 -0.40 -8.18 10.47
N LEU A 177 0.89 -8.48 10.35
CA LEU A 177 1.40 -9.79 9.92
C LEU A 177 1.46 -10.81 11.07
N SER A 178 1.46 -10.36 12.32
CA SER A 178 1.34 -11.22 13.49
C SER A 178 -0.12 -11.67 13.67
N PRO A 179 -0.39 -12.99 13.78
CA PRO A 179 -1.73 -13.53 13.95
C PRO A 179 -2.38 -13.14 15.29
#